data_AF-A0A1I5JGS5-F1
#
_entry.id   AF-A0A1I5JGS5-F1
#
_cell.length_a   1.000
_cell.length_b   1.000
_cell.length_c   1.000
_cell.angle_alpha   90.00
_cell.angle_beta   90.00
_cell.angle_gamma   90.00
#
_symmetry.space_group_name_H-M   'P 1'
#
loop_
_entity.id
_entity.type
_entity.pdbx_description
1 polymer ?
#
loop_
_entity_poly.entity_id
_entity_poly.type
_entity_poly.pdbx_seq_one_letter_code
_entity_poly.pdbx_strand_id
1 'polypeptide(L)'
;MPHRLSLPVLSIGCAVLALGGTAVADTLKKPALDQLAARWQAGQTARDFNAFLAQAVAANPANKELATAVSAYGQRQPLAGDALVDIARLLGLYNRLQNQQAAIASIGAMVAIPTVRNVQVPPHESPAILDFGRLVEKMAKDFGLAWRNVDNRIFEVSLQGRGSEEFGILTHADVVPAVLSEWVLDDGTKLDPFTMTRVGDLLYGRGTIDDKGSIAAVLYAMKAVKDSGLPLERSIRLMIETTEETGGDAMLYYRNKTALPAYNIVLDSKYPAVVAEKGSGALKVFFPAQPADPAATAIVAMAGAASANAIAQTATATLKGGDLAAAAATLEAAKAGFLRKYEAQGGKFAIDIARGADSIELKVTGVSAHGSRPEEGVNPVPRLALFLKESGLTLAPNGFRQAIDYLDALYGTGYLGEKLGLGYADDFMGPLTFSPNLVRAGADGRVEVTVNVRMPRGRTPDELKAQVTAKVQAWADAAKVPLELQYDQGNWMARDPKGAWLSTLLNIYGDTTGLEAKPVPTAGSTTAKLMPNAINFGPAMPGKKYTAHNAKEYKEVPDLDADMQMFTEMLVRIGNLPQMQ
;
A
#
# COMPACT_ATOMS: atom_id res chain seq x y z
N MET A 1 54.15 16.99 50.24
CA MET A 1 53.85 17.06 51.69
C MET A 1 53.03 18.31 51.96
N PRO A 2 51.99 18.26 52.80
CA PRO A 2 50.72 17.57 52.58
C PRO A 2 49.54 18.57 52.45
N HIS A 3 48.55 18.27 51.61
CA HIS A 3 47.23 18.87 51.73
C HIS A 3 46.15 17.79 51.75
N ARG A 4 45.24 17.98 52.69
CA ARG A 4 44.25 17.05 53.23
C ARG A 4 43.09 16.83 52.27
N LEU A 5 42.62 15.59 52.24
CA LEU A 5 41.34 15.15 51.69
C LEU A 5 40.18 15.65 52.57
N SER A 6 39.10 16.10 51.94
CA SER A 6 37.76 16.19 52.52
C SER A 6 36.72 15.92 51.43
N LEU A 7 36.01 14.79 51.56
CA LEU A 7 34.81 14.43 50.80
C LEU A 7 33.60 15.24 51.28
N PRO A 8 32.63 15.59 50.42
CA PRO A 8 31.28 15.94 50.86
C PRO A 8 30.34 14.73 50.84
N VAL A 9 29.53 14.67 51.88
CA VAL A 9 28.51 13.68 52.21
C VAL A 9 27.30 13.81 51.29
N LEU A 10 26.85 12.68 50.74
CA LEU A 10 25.60 12.56 49.98
C LEU A 10 24.42 12.43 50.95
N SER A 11 23.50 13.40 50.95
CA SER A 11 22.24 13.31 51.69
C SER A 11 21.20 12.56 50.86
N ILE A 12 20.86 11.34 51.26
CA ILE A 12 19.76 10.55 50.71
C ILE A 12 18.50 10.86 51.52
N GLY A 13 17.56 11.60 50.92
CA GLY A 13 16.21 11.77 51.45
C GLY A 13 15.32 10.61 51.00
N CYS A 14 14.94 9.73 51.93
CA CYS A 14 13.91 8.72 51.70
C CYS A 14 12.53 9.38 51.74
N ALA A 15 11.90 9.56 50.58
CA ALA A 15 10.47 9.80 50.48
C ALA A 15 9.75 8.46 50.24
N VAL A 16 9.00 8.00 51.25
CA VAL A 16 8.10 6.85 51.15
C VAL A 16 6.87 7.29 50.35
N LEU A 17 6.82 6.95 49.07
CA LEU A 17 5.62 7.06 48.24
C LEU A 17 4.75 5.84 48.50
N ALA A 18 3.63 6.05 49.19
CA ALA A 18 2.56 5.08 49.31
C ALA A 18 1.96 4.81 47.92
N LEU A 19 2.20 3.61 47.39
CA LEU A 19 1.55 3.09 46.19
C LEU A 19 0.09 2.73 46.52
N GLY A 20 -0.78 3.74 46.48
CA GLY A 20 -2.21 3.52 46.30
C GLY A 20 -2.48 3.21 44.84
N GLY A 21 -2.35 1.94 44.45
CA GLY A 21 -2.78 1.47 43.14
C GLY A 21 -4.30 1.52 43.04
N THR A 22 -4.84 2.61 42.50
CA THR A 22 -6.16 2.57 41.88
C THR A 22 -6.02 1.72 40.63
N ALA A 23 -6.51 0.48 40.67
CA ALA A 23 -6.70 -0.32 39.47
C ALA A 23 -7.66 0.46 38.56
N VAL A 24 -7.10 1.18 37.59
CA VAL A 24 -7.86 1.68 36.45
C VAL A 24 -8.28 0.40 35.73
N ALA A 25 -9.58 0.16 35.61
CA ALA A 25 -10.05 -1.01 34.90
C ALA A 25 -9.62 -0.91 33.44
N ASP A 26 -8.71 -1.78 33.02
CA ASP A 26 -8.28 -1.85 31.63
C ASP A 26 -9.31 -2.67 30.85
N THR A 27 -9.86 -2.08 29.78
CA THR A 27 -10.62 -2.80 28.74
C THR A 27 -9.86 -4.05 28.26
N LEU A 28 -10.59 -5.06 27.79
CA LEU A 28 -10.06 -6.37 27.40
C LEU A 28 -8.89 -6.27 26.40
N LYS A 29 -7.64 -6.42 26.85
CA LYS A 29 -6.46 -6.34 25.99
C LYS A 29 -6.16 -7.65 25.24
N LYS A 30 -5.23 -7.58 24.28
CA LYS A 30 -4.77 -8.69 23.45
C LYS A 30 -4.59 -10.04 24.18
N PRO A 31 -3.92 -10.13 25.35
CA PRO A 31 -3.73 -11.42 26.01
C PRO A 31 -5.04 -12.12 26.41
N ALA A 32 -6.06 -11.37 26.84
CA ALA A 32 -7.36 -11.95 27.20
C ALA A 32 -8.13 -12.40 25.95
N LEU A 33 -8.04 -11.64 24.86
CA LEU A 33 -8.64 -11.98 23.57
C LEU A 33 -7.97 -13.21 22.93
N ASP A 34 -6.64 -13.30 22.99
CA ASP A 34 -5.87 -14.46 22.50
C ASP A 34 -6.24 -15.74 23.26
N GLN A 35 -6.46 -15.66 24.57
CA GLN A 35 -6.92 -16.82 25.35
C GLN A 35 -8.29 -17.32 24.90
N LEU A 36 -9.22 -16.40 24.57
CA LEU A 36 -10.53 -16.77 24.03
C LEU A 36 -10.42 -17.39 22.64
N ALA A 37 -9.58 -16.83 21.77
CA ALA A 37 -9.29 -17.39 20.46
C ALA A 37 -8.71 -18.81 20.55
N ALA A 38 -7.77 -19.03 21.48
CA ALA A 38 -7.17 -20.35 21.70
C ALA A 38 -8.19 -21.38 22.19
N ARG A 39 -9.14 -20.99 23.06
CA ARG A 39 -10.23 -21.87 23.50
C ARG A 39 -11.15 -22.27 22.34
N TRP A 40 -11.48 -21.31 21.46
CA TRP A 40 -12.26 -21.58 20.26
C TRP A 40 -11.55 -22.60 19.36
N GLN A 41 -10.25 -22.40 19.12
CA GLN A 41 -9.42 -23.32 18.34
C GLN A 41 -9.32 -24.72 18.98
N ALA A 42 -9.39 -24.80 20.32
CA ALA A 42 -9.46 -26.06 21.06
C ALA A 42 -10.87 -26.70 21.07
N GLY A 43 -11.81 -26.21 20.25
CA GLY A 43 -13.16 -26.76 20.08
C GLY A 43 -14.22 -26.19 21.02
N GLN A 44 -13.87 -25.26 21.92
CA GLN A 44 -14.83 -24.55 22.78
C GLN A 44 -15.49 -23.41 22.02
N THR A 45 -16.22 -23.74 20.96
CA THR A 45 -16.93 -22.77 20.12
C THR A 45 -18.20 -22.25 20.82
N ALA A 46 -18.75 -21.15 20.32
CA ALA A 46 -20.02 -20.59 20.79
C ALA A 46 -21.06 -20.60 19.67
N ARG A 47 -22.27 -21.05 19.98
CA ARG A 47 -23.37 -21.15 19.00
C ARG A 47 -23.86 -19.80 18.48
N ASP A 48 -23.71 -18.75 19.30
CA ASP A 48 -24.17 -17.39 19.05
C ASP A 48 -23.30 -16.40 19.85
N PHE A 49 -23.45 -15.11 19.58
CA PHE A 49 -22.64 -14.09 20.23
C PHE A 49 -22.91 -13.97 21.75
N ASN A 50 -24.15 -14.19 22.21
CA ASN A 50 -24.46 -14.16 23.65
C ASN A 50 -23.75 -15.29 24.41
N ALA A 51 -23.71 -16.48 23.83
CA ALA A 51 -22.94 -17.61 24.36
C ALA A 51 -21.44 -17.31 24.39
N PHE A 52 -20.92 -16.62 23.38
CA PHE A 52 -19.52 -16.18 23.34
C PHE A 52 -19.22 -15.15 24.45
N LEU A 53 -20.10 -14.18 24.67
CA LEU A 53 -19.97 -13.22 25.77
C LEU A 53 -19.97 -13.90 27.14
N ALA A 54 -20.83 -14.91 27.34
CA ALA A 54 -20.84 -15.69 28.58
C ALA A 54 -19.52 -16.46 28.79
N GLN A 55 -18.93 -17.02 27.73
CA GLN A 55 -17.60 -17.63 27.77
C GLN A 55 -16.51 -16.61 28.11
N ALA A 56 -16.60 -15.38 27.58
CA ALA A 56 -15.68 -14.29 27.88
C ALA A 56 -15.71 -13.89 29.37
N VAL A 57 -16.90 -13.79 29.96
CA VAL A 57 -17.05 -13.55 31.42
C VAL A 57 -16.47 -14.70 32.23
N ALA A 58 -16.77 -15.96 31.86
CA ALA A 58 -16.23 -17.13 32.54
C ALA A 58 -14.71 -17.24 32.44
N ALA A 59 -14.11 -16.75 31.35
CA ALA A 59 -12.65 -16.70 31.18
C ALA A 59 -11.98 -15.58 32.00
N ASN A 60 -12.72 -14.55 32.38
CA ASN A 60 -12.22 -13.37 33.08
C ASN A 60 -12.98 -13.11 34.39
N PRO A 61 -13.01 -14.06 35.35
CA PRO A 61 -13.86 -13.97 36.55
C PRO A 61 -13.51 -12.81 37.49
N ALA A 62 -12.28 -12.27 37.39
CA ALA A 62 -11.86 -11.10 38.16
C ALA A 62 -12.39 -9.77 37.58
N ASN A 63 -12.78 -9.74 36.30
CA ASN A 63 -13.29 -8.54 35.63
C ASN A 63 -14.82 -8.42 35.82
N LYS A 64 -15.22 -7.78 36.93
CA LYS A 64 -16.65 -7.55 37.26
C LYS A 64 -17.34 -6.56 36.31
N GLU A 65 -16.58 -5.65 35.72
CA GLU A 65 -17.11 -4.65 34.78
C GLU A 65 -17.51 -5.30 33.47
N LEU A 66 -16.72 -6.26 32.97
CA LEU A 66 -17.09 -7.08 31.82
C LEU A 66 -18.39 -7.84 32.06
N ALA A 67 -18.55 -8.48 33.23
CA ALA A 67 -19.79 -9.18 33.58
C ALA A 67 -21.00 -8.23 33.57
N THR A 68 -20.80 -7.00 34.04
CA THR A 68 -21.82 -5.94 34.04
C THR A 68 -22.16 -5.51 32.62
N ALA A 69 -21.15 -5.28 31.76
CA ALA A 69 -21.32 -4.90 30.36
C ALA A 69 -22.08 -5.99 29.57
N VAL A 70 -21.74 -7.26 29.77
CA VAL A 70 -22.42 -8.40 29.12
C VAL A 70 -23.87 -8.52 29.58
N SER A 71 -24.14 -8.31 30.88
CA SER A 71 -25.52 -8.30 31.39
C SER A 71 -26.34 -7.15 30.79
N ALA A 72 -25.76 -5.93 30.73
CA ALA A 72 -26.38 -4.77 30.12
C ALA A 72 -26.68 -5.00 28.62
N TYR A 73 -25.72 -5.57 27.87
CA TYR A 73 -25.89 -5.96 26.48
C TYR A 73 -27.06 -6.95 26.29
N GLY A 74 -27.10 -8.02 27.10
CA GLY A 74 -28.15 -9.03 27.04
C GLY A 74 -29.55 -8.47 27.36
N GLN A 75 -29.62 -7.44 28.19
CA GLN A 75 -30.84 -6.69 28.51
C GLN A 75 -31.16 -5.56 27.53
N ARG A 76 -30.35 -5.39 26.46
CA ARG A 76 -30.45 -4.31 25.46
C ARG A 76 -30.41 -2.91 26.08
N GLN A 77 -29.68 -2.76 27.19
CA GLN A 77 -29.42 -1.46 27.79
C GLN A 77 -28.39 -0.69 26.95
N PRO A 78 -28.43 0.66 26.94
CA PRO A 78 -27.41 1.47 26.31
C PRO A 78 -26.01 1.15 26.87
N LEU A 79 -25.03 1.00 25.98
CA LEU A 79 -23.63 0.79 26.33
C LEU A 79 -22.83 2.04 25.96
N ALA A 80 -21.91 2.44 26.83
CA ALA A 80 -20.99 3.56 26.61
C ALA A 80 -19.66 3.29 27.33
N GLY A 81 -18.64 4.09 27.02
CA GLY A 81 -17.31 3.96 27.62
C GLY A 81 -16.76 2.53 27.49
N ASP A 82 -16.12 2.05 28.54
CA ASP A 82 -15.43 0.76 28.55
C ASP A 82 -16.37 -0.43 28.31
N ALA A 83 -17.64 -0.34 28.75
CA ALA A 83 -18.63 -1.37 28.48
C ALA A 83 -18.91 -1.53 26.97
N LEU A 84 -19.01 -0.42 26.23
CA LEU A 84 -19.15 -0.48 24.77
C LEU A 84 -17.86 -0.99 24.12
N VAL A 85 -16.71 -0.56 24.61
CA VAL A 85 -15.40 -0.99 24.09
C VAL A 85 -15.25 -2.50 24.23
N ASP A 86 -15.47 -3.07 25.41
CA ASP A 86 -15.32 -4.51 25.64
C ASP A 86 -16.28 -5.34 24.79
N ILE A 87 -17.54 -4.92 24.66
CA ILE A 87 -18.51 -5.61 23.80
C ILE A 87 -18.13 -5.49 22.32
N ALA A 88 -17.66 -4.33 21.86
CA ALA A 88 -17.20 -4.15 20.48
C ALA A 88 -15.98 -5.03 20.17
N ARG A 89 -15.03 -5.14 21.10
CA ARG A 89 -13.84 -5.98 20.99
C ARG A 89 -14.18 -7.46 20.93
N LEU A 90 -15.09 -7.91 21.80
CA LEU A 90 -15.58 -9.28 21.78
C LEU A 90 -16.37 -9.58 20.50
N LEU A 91 -17.13 -8.61 19.98
CA LEU A 91 -17.84 -8.77 18.71
C LEU A 91 -16.86 -8.91 17.55
N GLY A 92 -15.79 -8.12 17.51
CA GLY A 92 -14.74 -8.25 16.51
C GLY A 92 -14.04 -9.61 16.56
N LEU A 93 -13.68 -10.08 17.77
CA LEU A 93 -13.10 -11.40 17.94
C LEU A 93 -14.08 -12.51 17.52
N TYR A 94 -15.35 -12.40 17.93
CA TYR A 94 -16.39 -13.36 17.53
C TYR A 94 -16.58 -13.39 16.01
N ASN A 95 -16.64 -12.23 15.35
CA ASN A 95 -16.77 -12.15 13.90
C ASN A 95 -15.62 -12.88 13.20
N ARG A 96 -14.37 -12.58 13.60
CA ARG A 96 -13.19 -13.28 13.10
C ARG A 96 -13.35 -14.79 13.27
N LEU A 97 -13.58 -15.27 14.49
CA LEU A 97 -13.63 -16.71 14.78
C LEU A 97 -14.78 -17.45 14.07
N GLN A 98 -15.94 -16.82 13.99
CA GLN A 98 -17.16 -17.40 13.42
C GLN A 98 -17.18 -17.35 11.89
N ASN A 99 -16.71 -16.25 11.29
CA ASN A 99 -16.90 -15.98 9.87
C ASN A 99 -15.61 -16.07 9.03
N GLN A 100 -14.44 -16.38 9.61
CA GLN A 100 -13.16 -16.44 8.88
C GLN A 100 -13.26 -17.25 7.59
N GLN A 101 -13.77 -18.48 7.65
CA GLN A 101 -13.83 -19.35 6.47
C GLN A 101 -14.79 -18.81 5.40
N ALA A 102 -15.88 -18.18 5.81
CA ALA A 102 -16.83 -17.57 4.88
C ALA A 102 -16.23 -16.30 4.23
N ALA A 103 -15.46 -15.52 5.00
CA ALA A 103 -14.69 -14.38 4.48
C ALA A 103 -13.65 -14.85 3.46
N ILE A 104 -12.84 -15.86 3.78
CA ILE A 104 -11.86 -16.46 2.85
C ILE A 104 -12.55 -16.96 1.58
N ALA A 105 -13.68 -17.69 1.69
CA ALA A 105 -14.42 -18.16 0.53
C ALA A 105 -14.94 -16.99 -0.34
N SER A 106 -15.35 -15.89 0.29
CA SER A 106 -15.80 -14.69 -0.42
C SER A 106 -14.65 -14.00 -1.16
N ILE A 107 -13.46 -13.92 -0.54
CA ILE A 107 -12.24 -13.45 -1.20
C ILE A 107 -11.95 -14.30 -2.42
N GLY A 108 -12.03 -15.64 -2.30
CA GLY A 108 -11.85 -16.55 -3.43
C GLY A 108 -12.82 -16.28 -4.59
N ALA A 109 -14.11 -16.08 -4.28
CA ALA A 109 -15.13 -15.73 -5.28
C ALA A 109 -14.87 -14.36 -5.93
N MET A 110 -14.40 -13.37 -5.16
CA MET A 110 -14.03 -12.05 -5.67
C MET A 110 -12.78 -12.11 -6.56
N VAL A 111 -11.75 -12.85 -6.17
CA VAL A 111 -10.50 -13.05 -6.94
C VAL A 111 -10.79 -13.69 -8.30
N ALA A 112 -11.75 -14.63 -8.34
CA ALA A 112 -12.19 -15.30 -9.56
C ALA A 112 -12.81 -14.37 -10.63
N ILE A 113 -13.14 -13.14 -10.28
CA ILE A 113 -13.66 -12.13 -11.21
C ILE A 113 -12.50 -11.19 -11.62
N PRO A 114 -11.94 -11.31 -12.83
CA PRO A 114 -10.77 -10.55 -13.26
C PRO A 114 -11.15 -9.11 -13.63
N THR A 115 -11.31 -8.26 -12.62
CA THR A 115 -11.65 -6.83 -12.69
C THR A 115 -10.49 -5.95 -13.18
N VAL A 116 -9.67 -6.46 -14.10
CA VAL A 116 -8.54 -5.74 -14.70
C VAL A 116 -9.05 -4.73 -15.73
N ARG A 117 -8.43 -3.55 -15.78
CA ARG A 117 -8.73 -2.53 -16.80
C ARG A 117 -8.53 -3.09 -18.21
N ASN A 118 -9.60 -3.11 -19.00
CA ASN A 118 -9.54 -3.23 -20.45
C ASN A 118 -9.52 -1.83 -21.08
N VAL A 119 -8.47 -1.49 -21.82
CA VAL A 119 -8.34 -0.17 -22.46
C VAL A 119 -9.36 0.09 -23.57
N GLN A 120 -9.98 -0.97 -24.11
CA GLN A 120 -10.99 -0.89 -25.18
C GLN A 120 -12.42 -0.70 -24.64
N VAL A 121 -12.65 -0.94 -23.34
CA VAL A 121 -14.00 -0.93 -22.73
C VAL A 121 -14.00 0.05 -21.57
N PRO A 122 -14.95 1.00 -21.49
CA PRO A 122 -15.07 1.85 -20.30
C PRO A 122 -15.23 1.00 -19.01
N PRO A 123 -14.63 1.38 -17.86
CA PRO A 123 -14.61 0.50 -16.68
C PRO A 123 -16.03 0.09 -16.22
N HIS A 124 -16.95 1.05 -16.21
CA HIS A 124 -18.34 0.88 -15.80
C HIS A 124 -19.21 0.07 -16.78
N GLU A 125 -18.67 -0.31 -17.93
CA GLU A 125 -19.30 -1.20 -18.92
C GLU A 125 -18.60 -2.58 -18.94
N SER A 126 -17.51 -2.76 -18.19
CA SER A 126 -16.77 -4.01 -18.14
C SER A 126 -17.63 -5.14 -17.59
N PRO A 127 -17.80 -6.27 -18.30
CA PRO A 127 -18.54 -7.42 -17.80
C PRO A 127 -18.05 -7.89 -16.42
N ALA A 128 -16.73 -7.88 -16.19
CA ALA A 128 -16.15 -8.26 -14.90
C ALA A 128 -16.58 -7.32 -13.76
N ILE A 129 -16.66 -6.00 -14.01
CA ILE A 129 -17.14 -5.03 -13.02
C ILE A 129 -18.63 -5.22 -12.73
N LEU A 130 -19.43 -5.49 -13.77
CA LEU A 130 -20.86 -5.81 -13.60
C LEU A 130 -21.06 -7.09 -12.78
N ASP A 131 -20.26 -8.13 -13.04
CA ASP A 131 -20.28 -9.40 -12.30
C ASP A 131 -19.89 -9.20 -10.83
N PHE A 132 -18.86 -8.39 -10.60
CA PHE A 132 -18.44 -8.02 -9.25
C PHE A 132 -19.55 -7.29 -8.50
N GLY A 133 -20.19 -6.31 -9.13
CA GLY A 133 -21.34 -5.60 -8.56
C GLY A 133 -22.49 -6.53 -8.20
N ARG A 134 -22.81 -7.51 -9.05
CA ARG A 134 -23.84 -8.53 -8.78
C ARG A 134 -23.47 -9.43 -7.60
N LEU A 135 -22.19 -9.79 -7.46
CA LEU A 135 -21.70 -10.58 -6.32
C LEU A 135 -21.88 -9.79 -5.01
N VAL A 136 -21.47 -8.52 -4.97
CA VAL A 136 -21.61 -7.68 -3.77
C VAL A 136 -23.09 -7.40 -3.46
N GLU A 137 -23.92 -7.14 -4.47
CA GLU A 137 -25.36 -6.97 -4.30
C GLU A 137 -25.99 -8.19 -3.61
N LYS A 138 -25.63 -9.40 -4.07
CA LYS A 138 -26.10 -10.64 -3.47
C LYS A 138 -25.66 -10.73 -2.01
N MET A 139 -24.39 -10.49 -1.71
CA MET A 139 -23.88 -10.52 -0.33
C MET A 139 -24.59 -9.50 0.56
N ALA A 140 -24.77 -8.26 0.10
CA ALA A 140 -25.47 -7.22 0.84
C ALA A 140 -26.91 -7.64 1.19
N LYS A 141 -27.65 -8.17 0.20
CA LYS A 141 -29.02 -8.69 0.41
C LYS A 141 -29.06 -9.86 1.38
N ASP A 142 -28.17 -10.84 1.21
CA ASP A 142 -28.08 -12.02 2.10
C ASP A 142 -27.75 -11.62 3.54
N PHE A 143 -26.97 -10.55 3.73
CA PHE A 143 -26.63 -10.02 5.06
C PHE A 143 -27.71 -9.08 5.61
N GLY A 144 -28.73 -8.74 4.82
CA GLY A 144 -29.79 -7.79 5.17
C GLY A 144 -29.29 -6.35 5.27
N LEU A 145 -28.28 -5.99 4.48
CA LEU A 145 -27.73 -4.65 4.36
C LEU A 145 -28.38 -3.91 3.18
N ALA A 146 -28.39 -2.59 3.24
CA ALA A 146 -28.86 -1.78 2.12
C ALA A 146 -27.81 -1.75 0.99
N TRP A 147 -28.28 -1.75 -0.26
CA TRP A 147 -27.44 -1.77 -1.46
C TRP A 147 -27.83 -0.64 -2.41
N ARG A 148 -26.83 0.02 -3.00
CA ARG A 148 -27.02 0.94 -4.12
C ARG A 148 -25.88 0.80 -5.13
N ASN A 149 -26.23 0.65 -6.41
CA ASN A 149 -25.28 0.72 -7.50
C ASN A 149 -25.34 2.12 -8.13
N VAL A 150 -24.22 2.85 -8.16
CA VAL A 150 -24.10 4.15 -8.81
C VAL A 150 -23.42 3.96 -10.16
N ASP A 151 -24.22 3.72 -11.19
CA ASP A 151 -23.81 3.61 -12.60
C ASP A 151 -22.61 2.69 -12.83
N ASN A 152 -22.49 1.59 -12.07
CA ASN A 152 -21.38 0.63 -12.08
C ASN A 152 -20.01 1.25 -11.81
N ARG A 153 -19.98 2.42 -11.17
CA ARG A 153 -18.76 3.16 -10.82
C ARG A 153 -18.44 3.01 -9.35
N ILE A 154 -19.44 3.18 -8.50
CA ILE A 154 -19.37 2.92 -7.06
C ILE A 154 -20.48 1.95 -6.70
N PHE A 155 -20.12 0.93 -5.93
CA PHE A 155 -21.04 0.01 -5.30
C PHE A 155 -21.14 0.32 -3.81
N GLU A 156 -22.33 0.68 -3.34
CA GLU A 156 -22.58 1.06 -1.95
C GLU A 156 -23.27 -0.04 -1.17
N VAL A 157 -22.72 -0.34 0.00
CA VAL A 157 -23.36 -1.15 1.01
C VAL A 157 -23.50 -0.29 2.26
N SER A 158 -24.71 -0.21 2.83
CA SER A 158 -24.96 0.64 4.00
C SER A 158 -25.51 -0.16 5.19
N LEU A 159 -24.97 0.15 6.37
CA LEU A 159 -25.47 -0.28 7.66
C LEU A 159 -26.13 0.92 8.35
N GLN A 160 -27.45 0.85 8.52
CA GLN A 160 -28.25 1.97 9.00
C GLN A 160 -28.04 2.22 10.50
N GLY A 161 -27.73 3.46 10.85
CA GLY A 161 -27.76 3.98 12.22
C GLY A 161 -29.04 4.76 12.53
N ARG A 162 -29.18 5.21 13.78
CA ARG A 162 -30.34 5.96 14.28
C ARG A 162 -30.29 7.46 13.96
N GLY A 163 -29.10 8.03 13.89
CA GLY A 163 -28.89 9.45 13.60
C GLY A 163 -28.78 9.75 12.10
N SER A 164 -28.61 11.04 11.79
CA SER A 164 -28.47 11.55 10.42
C SER A 164 -27.02 11.61 9.91
N GLU A 165 -26.04 11.39 10.79
CA GLU A 165 -24.62 11.41 10.41
C GLU A 165 -24.20 10.07 9.78
N GLU A 166 -23.21 10.15 8.89
CA GLU A 166 -22.63 9.01 8.21
C GLU A 166 -21.11 8.95 8.40
N PHE A 167 -20.58 7.73 8.46
CA PHE A 167 -19.15 7.45 8.38
C PHE A 167 -18.88 6.61 7.12
N GLY A 168 -17.95 7.09 6.30
CA GLY A 168 -17.60 6.46 5.03
C GLY A 168 -16.44 5.48 5.16
N ILE A 169 -16.52 4.38 4.42
CA ILE A 169 -15.43 3.44 4.21
C ILE A 169 -15.25 3.30 2.71
N LEU A 170 -14.03 3.47 2.22
CA LEU A 170 -13.69 3.31 0.81
C LEU A 170 -12.74 2.11 0.63
N THR A 171 -13.07 1.28 -0.35
CA THR A 171 -12.28 0.17 -0.88
C THR A 171 -12.38 0.19 -2.42
N HIS A 172 -11.70 -0.71 -3.13
CA HIS A 172 -11.87 -0.82 -4.58
C HIS A 172 -11.92 -2.25 -5.12
N ALA A 173 -12.62 -2.40 -6.24
CA ALA A 173 -12.89 -3.66 -6.91
C ALA A 173 -11.92 -3.94 -8.07
N ASP A 174 -11.41 -2.90 -8.73
CA ASP A 174 -10.46 -3.05 -9.83
C ASP A 174 -9.08 -3.47 -9.31
N VAL A 175 -8.35 -4.20 -10.16
CA VAL A 175 -7.04 -4.75 -9.83
C VAL A 175 -6.05 -4.54 -10.98
N VAL A 176 -4.76 -4.43 -10.66
CA VAL A 176 -3.72 -4.31 -11.70
C VAL A 176 -3.55 -5.60 -12.52
N PRO A 177 -3.03 -5.51 -13.77
CA PRO A 177 -2.69 -6.67 -14.58
C PRO A 177 -1.74 -7.67 -13.89
N ALA A 178 -1.74 -8.91 -14.38
CA ALA A 178 -0.85 -9.97 -13.92
C ALA A 178 -0.06 -10.58 -15.08
N VAL A 179 1.25 -10.76 -14.90
CA VAL A 179 2.13 -11.43 -15.87
C VAL A 179 2.22 -12.91 -15.52
N LEU A 180 1.42 -13.75 -16.18
CA LEU A 180 1.22 -15.17 -15.81
C LEU A 180 2.54 -15.96 -15.62
N SER A 181 3.57 -15.69 -16.42
CA SER A 181 4.87 -16.38 -16.31
C SER A 181 5.61 -16.10 -15.01
N GLU A 182 5.26 -15.05 -14.28
CA GLU A 182 5.89 -14.66 -13.01
C GLU A 182 5.14 -15.20 -11.78
N TRP A 183 3.96 -15.79 -11.96
CA TRP A 183 3.16 -16.40 -10.89
C TRP A 183 3.62 -17.83 -10.60
N VAL A 184 4.91 -17.96 -10.24
CA VAL A 184 5.55 -19.24 -9.90
C VAL A 184 6.28 -19.08 -8.57
N LEU A 185 5.91 -19.91 -7.59
CA LEU A 185 6.56 -19.97 -6.29
C LEU A 185 7.99 -20.51 -6.41
N ASP A 186 8.78 -20.31 -5.37
CA ASP A 186 10.21 -20.64 -5.37
C ASP A 186 10.47 -22.16 -5.50
N ASP A 187 9.48 -22.98 -5.15
CA ASP A 187 9.50 -24.45 -5.33
C ASP A 187 9.04 -24.91 -6.74
N GLY A 188 8.72 -23.97 -7.64
CA GLY A 188 8.24 -24.24 -8.98
C GLY A 188 6.71 -24.36 -9.12
N THR A 189 5.95 -24.22 -8.02
CA THR A 189 4.48 -24.26 -8.06
C THR A 189 3.94 -23.09 -8.87
N LYS A 190 3.24 -23.39 -9.97
CA LYS A 190 2.57 -22.38 -10.80
C LYS A 190 1.21 -22.03 -10.21
N LEU A 191 0.93 -20.74 -10.12
CA LEU A 191 -0.33 -20.19 -9.61
C LEU A 191 -1.07 -19.46 -10.72
N ASP A 192 -2.40 -19.52 -10.71
CA ASP A 192 -3.24 -18.65 -11.51
C ASP A 192 -3.62 -17.41 -10.66
N PRO A 193 -3.28 -16.19 -11.10
CA PRO A 193 -3.62 -14.97 -10.36
C PRO A 193 -5.11 -14.79 -10.07
N PHE A 194 -5.99 -15.35 -10.90
CA PHE A 194 -7.44 -15.24 -10.75
C PHE A 194 -8.06 -16.51 -10.18
N THR A 195 -7.26 -17.40 -9.60
CA THR A 195 -7.72 -18.52 -8.77
C THR A 195 -7.04 -18.44 -7.41
N MET A 196 -7.78 -18.04 -6.38
CA MET A 196 -7.20 -17.92 -5.04
C MET A 196 -6.68 -19.27 -4.55
N THR A 197 -5.39 -19.35 -4.27
CA THR A 197 -4.71 -20.58 -3.85
C THR A 197 -4.11 -20.39 -2.47
N ARG A 198 -4.49 -21.24 -1.51
CA ARG A 198 -3.93 -21.22 -0.17
C ARG A 198 -2.69 -22.11 -0.08
N VAL A 199 -1.59 -21.56 0.40
CA VAL A 199 -0.36 -22.30 0.73
C VAL A 199 0.06 -21.92 2.14
N GLY A 200 -0.12 -22.84 3.10
CA GLY A 200 0.04 -22.54 4.52
C GLY A 200 -0.93 -21.44 4.97
N ASP A 201 -0.38 -20.36 5.52
CA ASP A 201 -1.15 -19.18 5.96
C ASP A 201 -1.20 -18.06 4.92
N LEU A 202 -0.79 -18.34 3.67
CA LEU A 202 -0.79 -17.37 2.59
C LEU A 202 -1.94 -17.67 1.63
N LEU A 203 -2.79 -16.66 1.40
CA LEU A 203 -3.86 -16.68 0.41
C LEU A 203 -3.35 -15.96 -0.84
N TYR A 204 -2.80 -16.71 -1.80
CA TYR A 204 -2.31 -16.15 -3.05
C TYR A 204 -3.45 -15.85 -4.02
N GLY A 205 -3.39 -14.71 -4.69
CA GLY A 205 -4.36 -14.29 -5.70
C GLY A 205 -4.34 -12.78 -5.90
N ARG A 206 -4.60 -12.32 -7.12
CA ARG A 206 -4.67 -10.88 -7.43
C ARG A 206 -5.91 -10.28 -6.77
N GLY A 207 -5.69 -9.27 -5.93
CA GLY A 207 -6.73 -8.63 -5.13
C GLY A 207 -6.87 -9.17 -3.71
N THR A 208 -6.07 -10.16 -3.31
CA THR A 208 -6.18 -10.74 -1.96
C THR A 208 -5.77 -9.76 -0.87
N ILE A 209 -4.73 -8.95 -1.11
CA ILE A 209 -4.31 -7.89 -0.19
C ILE A 209 -4.82 -6.51 -0.62
N ASP A 210 -5.07 -6.32 -1.92
CA ASP A 210 -5.34 -5.01 -2.52
C ASP A 210 -6.35 -5.13 -3.70
N ASP A 211 -7.67 -5.00 -3.47
CA ASP A 211 -8.31 -4.70 -2.18
C ASP A 211 -9.58 -5.55 -1.89
N LYS A 212 -9.73 -6.67 -2.62
CA LYS A 212 -10.87 -7.60 -2.44
C LYS A 212 -10.88 -8.24 -1.05
N GLY A 213 -9.71 -8.42 -0.44
CA GLY A 213 -9.56 -8.83 0.95
C GLY A 213 -10.30 -7.90 1.93
N SER A 214 -10.09 -6.59 1.81
CA SER A 214 -10.75 -5.59 2.67
C SER A 214 -12.25 -5.53 2.43
N ILE A 215 -12.70 -5.63 1.17
CA ILE A 215 -14.13 -5.68 0.83
C ILE A 215 -14.80 -6.83 1.59
N ALA A 216 -14.25 -8.04 1.52
CA ALA A 216 -14.79 -9.18 2.25
C ALA A 216 -14.78 -8.93 3.76
N ALA A 217 -13.66 -8.48 4.34
CA ALA A 217 -13.54 -8.22 5.77
C ALA A 217 -14.58 -7.21 6.28
N VAL A 218 -14.78 -6.10 5.57
CA VAL A 218 -15.78 -5.08 5.95
C VAL A 218 -17.20 -5.59 5.80
N LEU A 219 -17.53 -6.33 4.74
CA LEU A 219 -18.88 -6.89 4.58
C LEU A 219 -19.25 -7.83 5.73
N TYR A 220 -18.31 -8.67 6.18
CA TYR A 220 -18.53 -9.53 7.35
C TYR A 220 -18.55 -8.74 8.67
N ALA A 221 -17.76 -7.66 8.79
CA ALA A 221 -17.88 -6.75 9.93
C ALA A 221 -19.27 -6.10 10.00
N MET A 222 -19.78 -5.56 8.88
CA MET A 222 -21.12 -4.97 8.81
C MET A 222 -22.20 -6.00 9.15
N LYS A 223 -22.07 -7.23 8.64
CA LYS A 223 -22.96 -8.35 9.00
C LYS A 223 -22.93 -8.64 10.50
N ALA A 224 -21.75 -8.76 11.10
CA ALA A 224 -21.60 -9.06 12.52
C ALA A 224 -22.20 -7.96 13.41
N VAL A 225 -21.96 -6.69 13.08
CA VAL A 225 -22.57 -5.56 13.79
C VAL A 225 -24.09 -5.60 13.68
N LYS A 226 -24.62 -5.80 12.46
CA LYS A 226 -26.07 -5.92 12.27
C LYS A 226 -26.67 -7.06 13.08
N ASP A 227 -26.07 -8.25 13.02
CA ASP A 227 -26.58 -9.46 13.68
C ASP A 227 -26.45 -9.40 15.21
N SER A 228 -25.50 -8.62 15.73
CA SER A 228 -25.40 -8.36 17.17
C SER A 228 -26.61 -7.57 17.70
N GLY A 229 -27.21 -6.71 16.88
CA GLY A 229 -28.25 -5.79 17.33
C GLY A 229 -27.73 -4.65 18.22
N LEU A 230 -26.41 -4.43 18.27
CA LEU A 230 -25.84 -3.21 18.85
C LEU A 230 -26.37 -1.99 18.06
N PRO A 231 -26.94 -0.98 18.74
CA PRO A 231 -27.31 0.24 18.05
C PRO A 231 -26.08 1.00 17.57
N LEU A 232 -26.22 1.64 16.42
CA LEU A 232 -25.28 2.65 15.93
C LEU A 232 -25.99 3.99 15.90
N GLU A 233 -25.35 5.03 16.43
CA GLU A 233 -25.85 6.40 16.33
C GLU A 233 -25.57 7.01 14.95
N ARG A 234 -24.60 6.48 14.21
CA ARG A 234 -24.29 6.88 12.82
C ARG A 234 -24.47 5.74 11.85
N SER A 235 -24.87 6.06 10.62
CA SER A 235 -24.88 5.08 9.55
C SER A 235 -23.48 4.87 9.00
N ILE A 236 -23.16 3.64 8.61
CA ILE A 236 -21.89 3.29 7.97
C ILE A 236 -22.16 3.07 6.49
N ARG A 237 -21.41 3.76 5.62
CA ARG A 237 -21.47 3.59 4.16
C ARG A 237 -20.15 3.02 3.65
N LEU A 238 -20.16 1.76 3.24
CA LEU A 238 -19.08 1.18 2.43
C LEU A 238 -19.29 1.60 0.97
N MET A 239 -18.26 2.18 0.38
CA MET A 239 -18.17 2.60 -1.02
C MET A 239 -17.07 1.77 -1.66
N ILE A 240 -17.40 0.99 -2.68
CA ILE A 240 -16.44 0.18 -3.42
C ILE A 240 -16.26 0.83 -4.80
N GLU A 241 -15.09 1.43 -5.01
CA GLU A 241 -14.71 2.06 -6.27
C GLU A 241 -14.27 1.04 -7.33
N THR A 242 -14.32 1.40 -8.62
CA THR A 242 -14.03 0.51 -9.75
C THR A 242 -12.89 0.99 -10.65
N THR A 243 -12.18 2.06 -10.26
CA THR A 243 -11.11 2.68 -11.06
C THR A 243 -9.94 3.21 -10.23
N GLU A 244 -9.76 2.75 -9.00
CA GLU A 244 -8.69 3.25 -8.11
C GLU A 244 -7.33 3.13 -8.81
N GLU A 245 -7.05 1.93 -9.34
CA GLU A 245 -5.77 1.52 -9.92
C GLU A 245 -5.48 2.21 -11.27
N THR A 246 -6.45 2.94 -11.80
CA THR A 246 -6.39 3.60 -13.11
C THR A 246 -6.74 5.08 -13.09
N GLY A 247 -6.75 5.71 -11.91
CA GLY A 247 -6.80 7.16 -11.78
C GLY A 247 -7.97 7.73 -10.97
N GLY A 248 -8.86 6.88 -10.43
CA GLY A 248 -9.91 7.30 -9.50
C GLY A 248 -11.11 8.02 -10.15
N ASP A 249 -11.33 7.84 -11.46
CA ASP A 249 -12.40 8.51 -12.21
C ASP A 249 -13.81 8.22 -11.69
N ALA A 250 -14.05 7.01 -11.17
CA ALA A 250 -15.32 6.62 -10.58
C ALA A 250 -15.62 7.42 -9.30
N MET A 251 -14.63 7.62 -8.42
CA MET A 251 -14.79 8.44 -7.22
C MET A 251 -14.94 9.93 -7.56
N LEU A 252 -14.22 10.42 -8.58
CA LEU A 252 -14.41 11.77 -9.10
C LEU A 252 -15.83 11.99 -9.65
N TYR A 253 -16.36 11.03 -10.40
CA TYR A 253 -17.73 11.06 -10.87
C TYR A 253 -18.73 11.06 -9.70
N TYR A 254 -18.52 10.16 -8.74
CA TYR A 254 -19.42 9.95 -7.61
C TYR A 254 -19.51 11.17 -6.71
N ARG A 255 -18.40 11.79 -6.33
CA ARG A 255 -18.41 12.98 -5.45
C ARG A 255 -19.10 14.19 -6.07
N ASN A 256 -19.20 14.25 -7.40
CA ASN A 256 -19.91 15.31 -8.11
C ASN A 256 -21.44 15.10 -8.14
N LYS A 257 -21.91 13.89 -7.85
CA LYS A 257 -23.35 13.53 -7.87
C LYS A 257 -23.91 13.16 -6.51
N THR A 258 -23.05 12.76 -5.59
CA THR A 258 -23.44 12.24 -4.28
C THR A 258 -22.67 12.95 -3.19
N ALA A 259 -23.39 13.40 -2.16
CA ALA A 259 -22.78 13.93 -0.95
C ALA A 259 -22.00 12.82 -0.23
N LEU A 260 -20.73 13.10 0.05
CA LEU A 260 -19.85 12.19 0.77
C LEU A 260 -20.02 12.34 2.28
N PRO A 261 -19.80 11.26 3.06
CA PRO A 261 -19.68 11.37 4.50
C PRO A 261 -18.62 12.40 4.90
N ALA A 262 -18.83 13.08 6.03
CA ALA A 262 -17.91 14.12 6.51
C ALA A 262 -16.57 13.53 6.99
N TYR A 263 -16.56 12.26 7.40
CA TYR A 263 -15.39 11.52 7.84
C TYR A 263 -15.36 10.18 7.12
N ASN A 264 -14.18 9.83 6.61
CA ASN A 264 -14.01 8.65 5.76
C ASN A 264 -12.73 7.92 6.14
N ILE A 265 -12.74 6.61 5.95
CA ILE A 265 -11.53 5.78 6.04
C ILE A 265 -11.33 5.06 4.73
N VAL A 266 -10.08 4.96 4.30
CA VAL A 266 -9.68 4.17 3.13
C VAL A 266 -8.94 2.94 3.64
N LEU A 267 -9.32 1.77 3.16
CA LEU A 267 -8.73 0.49 3.56
C LEU A 267 -7.81 -0.04 2.47
N ASP A 268 -6.94 0.84 1.96
CA ASP A 268 -5.99 0.56 0.88
C ASP A 268 -4.62 1.16 1.21
N SER A 269 -4.14 0.87 2.42
CA SER A 269 -2.82 1.32 2.83
C SER A 269 -2.26 0.49 3.99
N LYS A 270 -1.35 1.09 4.75
CA LYS A 270 -0.75 0.48 5.93
C LYS A 270 -1.39 0.94 7.23
N TYR A 271 -1.31 0.08 8.23
CA TYR A 271 -1.51 0.43 9.63
C TYR A 271 -0.30 1.23 10.17
N PRO A 272 -0.43 1.93 11.33
CA PRO A 272 -1.63 2.08 12.17
C PRO A 272 -2.69 2.98 11.54
N ALA A 273 -2.37 4.23 11.23
CA ALA A 273 -3.28 5.13 10.53
C ALA A 273 -2.48 6.12 9.68
N VAL A 274 -2.73 6.13 8.37
CA VAL A 274 -2.03 7.03 7.44
C VAL A 274 -2.77 8.35 7.36
N VAL A 275 -2.23 9.38 8.01
CA VAL A 275 -2.82 10.73 8.04
C VAL A 275 -2.18 11.68 7.03
N ALA A 276 -1.17 11.20 6.30
CA ALA A 276 -0.42 12.02 5.35
C ALA A 276 0.07 11.20 4.15
N GLU A 277 -0.05 11.77 2.96
CA GLU A 277 0.35 11.16 1.68
C GLU A 277 1.20 12.14 0.89
N LYS A 278 2.29 11.66 0.29
CA LYS A 278 3.07 12.46 -0.67
C LYS A 278 2.24 12.74 -1.93
N GLY A 279 2.57 13.82 -2.63
CA GLY A 279 2.08 14.09 -3.98
C GLY A 279 2.68 13.09 -4.97
N SER A 280 1.87 12.45 -5.80
CA SER A 280 2.33 11.55 -6.85
C SER A 280 2.51 12.32 -8.16
N GLY A 281 3.60 12.05 -8.88
CA GLY A 281 3.87 12.65 -10.18
C GLY A 281 4.63 11.71 -11.10
N ALA A 282 4.58 12.03 -12.39
CA ALA A 282 5.28 11.32 -13.44
C ALA A 282 5.99 12.32 -14.35
N LEU A 283 7.32 12.27 -14.35
CA LEU A 283 8.16 13.01 -15.30
C LEU A 283 8.51 12.08 -16.45
N LYS A 284 8.02 12.41 -17.65
CA LYS A 284 8.33 11.73 -18.91
C LYS A 284 9.26 12.58 -19.73
N VAL A 285 10.35 11.98 -20.20
CA VAL A 285 11.30 12.60 -21.13
C VAL A 285 11.39 11.73 -22.37
N PHE A 286 11.18 12.35 -23.53
CA PHE A 286 11.21 11.68 -24.83
C PHE A 286 12.41 12.14 -25.63
N PHE A 287 13.20 11.18 -26.10
CA PHE A 287 14.32 11.39 -27.01
C PHE A 287 13.90 11.02 -28.44
N PRO A 288 14.28 11.81 -29.46
CA PRO A 288 13.83 11.57 -30.83
C PRO A 288 14.33 10.24 -31.38
N ALA A 289 13.53 9.66 -32.29
CA ALA A 289 13.95 8.52 -33.07
C ALA A 289 15.20 8.88 -33.90
N GLN A 290 16.26 8.10 -33.74
CA GLN A 290 17.50 8.27 -34.50
C GLN A 290 17.98 6.90 -34.96
N PRO A 291 18.16 6.68 -36.28
CA PRO A 291 18.67 5.41 -36.79
C PRO A 291 20.11 5.22 -36.31
N ALA A 292 20.43 4.00 -35.90
CA ALA A 292 21.80 3.62 -35.59
C ALA A 292 22.57 3.29 -36.88
N ASP A 293 23.84 3.69 -36.95
CA ASP A 293 24.77 3.23 -37.98
C ASP A 293 25.04 1.72 -37.77
N PRO A 294 24.70 0.83 -38.72
CA PRO A 294 24.93 -0.60 -38.59
C PRO A 294 26.42 -0.97 -38.43
N ALA A 295 27.34 -0.11 -38.86
CA ALA A 295 28.77 -0.32 -38.74
C ALA A 295 29.31 -0.07 -37.32
N ALA A 296 28.53 0.58 -36.45
CA ALA A 296 28.90 0.88 -35.07
C ALA A 296 27.99 0.13 -34.08
N THR A 297 28.54 -0.28 -32.94
CA THR A 297 27.72 -0.90 -31.90
C THR A 297 26.76 0.12 -31.30
N ALA A 298 25.47 -0.18 -31.33
CA ALA A 298 24.41 0.70 -30.88
C ALA A 298 23.38 -0.07 -30.05
N ILE A 299 22.68 0.65 -29.18
CA ILE A 299 21.52 0.10 -28.46
C ILE A 299 20.32 0.18 -29.39
N VAL A 300 19.67 -0.94 -29.65
CA VAL A 300 18.47 -1.00 -30.52
C VAL A 300 17.18 -1.26 -29.74
N ALA A 301 17.28 -1.74 -28.50
CA ALA A 301 16.16 -1.88 -27.60
C ALA A 301 16.62 -1.72 -26.15
N MET A 302 15.76 -1.15 -25.30
CA MET A 302 15.86 -1.17 -23.85
C MET A 302 14.48 -1.34 -23.24
N ALA A 303 14.41 -2.07 -22.14
CA ALA A 303 13.18 -2.22 -21.36
C ALA A 303 13.47 -2.13 -19.86
N GLY A 304 12.57 -1.43 -19.15
CA GLY A 304 12.49 -1.39 -17.69
C GLY A 304 11.15 -1.91 -17.18
N ALA A 305 10.59 -1.29 -16.15
CA ALA A 305 9.25 -1.62 -15.67
C ALA A 305 8.16 -1.30 -16.69
N ALA A 306 7.07 -2.07 -16.67
CA ALA A 306 5.90 -1.84 -17.51
C ALA A 306 5.15 -0.53 -17.14
N SER A 307 5.33 -0.06 -15.90
CA SER A 307 4.76 1.19 -15.38
C SER A 307 5.79 1.93 -14.55
N ALA A 308 5.76 3.25 -14.58
CA ALA A 308 6.59 4.07 -13.70
C ALA A 308 6.27 3.87 -12.22
N ASN A 309 5.09 3.34 -11.86
CA ASN A 309 4.73 3.10 -10.47
C ASN A 309 5.35 1.83 -9.85
N ALA A 310 6.23 1.12 -10.56
CA ALA A 310 6.93 -0.05 -10.03
C ALA A 310 8.40 -0.03 -10.41
N ILE A 311 9.26 -0.51 -9.52
CA ILE A 311 10.62 -0.90 -9.85
C ILE A 311 10.57 -2.37 -10.27
N ALA A 312 10.92 -2.65 -11.52
CA ALA A 312 10.98 -4.02 -12.02
C ALA A 312 12.14 -4.80 -11.41
N GLN A 313 11.99 -6.13 -11.36
CA GLN A 313 13.10 -7.00 -10.97
C GLN A 313 14.26 -6.89 -11.97
N THR A 314 13.96 -6.66 -13.24
CA THR A 314 14.95 -6.68 -14.32
C THR A 314 14.84 -5.47 -15.23
N ALA A 315 15.97 -5.07 -15.81
CA ALA A 315 16.05 -4.16 -16.95
C ALA A 315 16.93 -4.81 -18.02
N THR A 316 16.60 -4.60 -19.28
CA THR A 316 17.32 -5.22 -20.41
C THR A 316 17.72 -4.21 -21.46
N ALA A 317 18.80 -4.51 -22.19
CA ALA A 317 19.21 -3.79 -23.40
C ALA A 317 19.69 -4.77 -24.46
N THR A 318 19.36 -4.49 -25.72
CA THR A 318 19.86 -5.22 -26.88
C THR A 318 20.81 -4.34 -27.66
N LEU A 319 22.04 -4.83 -27.87
CA LEU A 319 23.05 -4.17 -28.68
C LEU A 319 23.20 -4.85 -30.04
N LYS A 320 23.34 -4.07 -31.12
CA LYS A 320 23.63 -4.57 -32.48
C LYS A 320 24.65 -3.68 -33.19
N GLY A 321 25.22 -4.19 -34.28
CA GLY A 321 26.16 -3.46 -35.13
C GLY A 321 27.60 -3.48 -34.60
N GLY A 322 28.55 -3.14 -35.47
CA GLY A 322 29.99 -3.16 -35.17
C GLY A 322 30.54 -4.54 -34.82
N ASP A 323 31.66 -4.56 -34.09
CA ASP A 323 32.29 -5.80 -33.60
C ASP A 323 31.69 -6.23 -32.25
N LEU A 324 30.67 -7.08 -32.31
CA LEU A 324 29.99 -7.61 -31.13
C LEU A 324 30.89 -8.54 -30.29
N ALA A 325 31.95 -9.13 -30.86
CA ALA A 325 32.89 -9.93 -30.08
C ALA A 325 33.73 -9.04 -29.16
N ALA A 326 34.27 -7.96 -29.71
CA ALA A 326 35.01 -6.96 -28.96
C ALA A 326 34.11 -6.27 -27.92
N ALA A 327 32.90 -5.88 -28.32
CA ALA A 327 31.95 -5.24 -27.41
C ALA A 327 31.59 -6.12 -26.20
N ALA A 328 31.32 -7.41 -26.42
CA ALA A 328 31.05 -8.35 -25.33
C ALA A 328 32.25 -8.50 -24.39
N ALA A 329 33.47 -8.57 -24.93
CA ALA A 329 34.69 -8.65 -24.12
C ALA A 329 34.90 -7.40 -23.24
N THR A 330 34.63 -6.21 -23.78
CA THR A 330 34.68 -4.94 -23.02
C THR A 330 33.66 -4.94 -21.88
N LEU A 331 32.43 -5.36 -22.14
CA LEU A 331 31.38 -5.44 -21.12
C LEU A 331 31.74 -6.44 -20.01
N GLU A 332 32.20 -7.64 -20.36
CA GLU A 332 32.61 -8.65 -19.38
C GLU A 332 33.78 -8.20 -18.51
N ALA A 333 34.77 -7.52 -19.11
CA ALA A 333 35.91 -6.97 -18.36
C ALA A 333 35.48 -5.92 -17.32
N ALA A 334 34.45 -5.11 -17.62
CA ALA A 334 33.96 -4.07 -16.72
C ALA A 334 33.05 -4.60 -15.59
N LYS A 335 32.35 -5.72 -15.82
CA LYS A 335 31.28 -6.25 -14.96
C LYS A 335 31.68 -6.38 -13.49
N ALA A 336 32.79 -7.06 -13.19
CA ALA A 336 33.22 -7.29 -11.81
C ALA A 336 33.63 -6.01 -11.06
N GLY A 337 34.18 -5.03 -11.77
CA GLY A 337 34.48 -3.70 -11.21
C GLY A 337 33.21 -2.92 -10.89
N PHE A 338 32.26 -2.93 -11.82
CA PHE A 338 30.99 -2.24 -11.69
C PHE A 338 30.14 -2.78 -10.53
N LEU A 339 30.00 -4.11 -10.43
CA LEU A 339 29.27 -4.75 -9.33
C LEU A 339 29.83 -4.34 -7.97
N ARG A 340 31.16 -4.44 -7.78
CA ARG A 340 31.82 -4.04 -6.53
C ARG A 340 31.61 -2.57 -6.19
N LYS A 341 31.61 -1.68 -7.19
CA LYS A 341 31.41 -0.24 -6.99
C LYS A 341 30.00 0.10 -6.51
N TYR A 342 28.98 -0.56 -7.06
CA TYR A 342 27.58 -0.17 -6.86
C TYR A 342 26.76 -1.08 -5.94
N GLU A 343 27.26 -2.26 -5.57
CA GLU A 343 26.58 -3.14 -4.59
C GLU A 343 26.47 -2.47 -3.23
N ALA A 344 27.52 -1.74 -2.81
CA ALA A 344 27.49 -0.95 -1.59
C ALA A 344 26.50 0.24 -1.64
N GLN A 345 26.06 0.64 -2.83
CA GLN A 345 25.19 1.81 -3.08
C GLN A 345 23.75 1.40 -3.39
N GLY A 346 23.18 0.54 -2.54
CA GLY A 346 21.76 0.17 -2.63
C GLY A 346 21.47 -1.32 -2.70
N GLY A 347 22.46 -2.21 -2.54
CA GLY A 347 22.24 -3.64 -2.38
C GLY A 347 22.65 -4.50 -3.57
N LYS A 348 22.47 -5.82 -3.41
CA LYS A 348 22.89 -6.84 -4.38
C LYS A 348 22.10 -6.76 -5.68
N PHE A 349 22.82 -6.93 -6.78
CA PHE A 349 22.26 -7.06 -8.13
C PHE A 349 23.20 -7.92 -8.98
N ALA A 350 22.70 -8.38 -10.12
CA ALA A 350 23.46 -9.17 -11.07
C ALA A 350 23.40 -8.55 -12.47
N ILE A 351 24.39 -8.86 -13.29
CA ILE A 351 24.46 -8.47 -14.70
C ILE A 351 24.71 -9.75 -15.51
N ASP A 352 23.83 -10.07 -16.45
CA ASP A 352 24.00 -11.15 -17.42
C ASP A 352 24.26 -10.55 -18.79
N ILE A 353 25.21 -11.14 -19.51
CA ILE A 353 25.64 -10.72 -20.84
C ILE A 353 25.56 -11.96 -21.73
N ALA A 354 24.67 -11.95 -22.72
CA ALA A 354 24.49 -13.06 -23.64
C ALA A 354 24.75 -12.59 -25.06
N ARG A 355 25.84 -13.06 -25.67
CA ARG A 355 26.16 -12.77 -27.06
C ARG A 355 25.51 -13.80 -27.98
N GLY A 356 24.65 -13.31 -28.88
CA GLY A 356 24.13 -14.05 -30.03
C GLY A 356 24.98 -13.87 -31.29
N ALA A 357 24.44 -14.31 -32.43
CA ALA A 357 25.09 -14.15 -33.72
C ALA A 357 25.10 -12.68 -34.21
N ASP A 358 24.00 -11.97 -34.00
CA ASP A 358 23.76 -10.60 -34.49
C ASP A 358 23.42 -9.59 -33.39
N SER A 359 23.42 -10.01 -32.12
CA SER A 359 23.15 -9.14 -30.97
C SER A 359 23.93 -9.51 -29.71
N ILE A 360 23.95 -8.58 -28.75
CA ILE A 360 24.27 -8.83 -27.34
C ILE A 360 23.05 -8.46 -26.52
N GLU A 361 22.54 -9.41 -25.74
CA GLU A 361 21.50 -9.18 -24.74
C GLU A 361 22.14 -8.92 -23.39
N LEU A 362 21.84 -7.75 -22.82
CA LEU A 362 22.23 -7.36 -21.48
C LEU A 362 21.02 -7.40 -20.57
N LYS A 363 21.18 -7.99 -19.40
CA LYS A 363 20.15 -8.03 -18.36
C LYS A 363 20.75 -7.65 -17.03
N VAL A 364 20.17 -6.64 -16.38
CA VAL A 364 20.44 -6.32 -14.97
C VAL A 364 19.30 -6.86 -14.14
N THR A 365 19.62 -7.68 -13.14
CA THR A 365 18.65 -8.23 -12.18
C THR A 365 18.87 -7.58 -10.82
N GLY A 366 17.91 -6.79 -10.36
CA GLY A 366 17.88 -6.15 -9.06
C GLY A 366 16.80 -6.73 -8.15
N VAL A 367 16.14 -5.86 -7.38
CA VAL A 367 15.06 -6.22 -6.46
C VAL A 367 13.86 -5.31 -6.74
N SER A 368 12.70 -5.92 -6.98
CA SER A 368 11.45 -5.19 -7.21
C SER A 368 10.98 -4.45 -5.97
N ALA A 369 10.35 -3.30 -6.18
CA ALA A 369 9.67 -2.53 -5.13
C ALA A 369 8.57 -1.66 -5.74
N HIS A 370 7.67 -1.16 -4.90
CA HIS A 370 6.71 -0.14 -5.32
C HIS A 370 7.45 1.16 -5.69
N GLY A 371 7.03 1.84 -6.76
CA GLY A 371 7.74 3.02 -7.29
C GLY A 371 7.80 4.20 -6.32
N SER A 372 6.88 4.24 -5.34
CA SER A 372 6.92 5.24 -4.26
C SER A 372 7.93 4.94 -3.16
N ARG A 373 8.49 3.72 -3.12
CA ARG A 373 9.39 3.22 -2.07
C ARG A 373 10.69 2.69 -2.65
N PRO A 374 11.45 3.52 -3.39
CA PRO A 374 12.70 3.09 -4.01
C PRO A 374 13.74 2.57 -3.01
N GLU A 375 13.62 2.92 -1.72
CA GLU A 375 14.48 2.40 -0.64
C GLU A 375 14.34 0.89 -0.38
N GLU A 376 13.23 0.27 -0.79
CA GLU A 376 13.00 -1.17 -0.62
C GLU A 376 13.50 -2.02 -1.78
N GLY A 377 13.94 -1.38 -2.87
CA GLY A 377 14.34 -2.04 -4.10
C GLY A 377 15.79 -1.79 -4.49
N VAL A 378 16.24 -2.52 -5.51
CA VAL A 378 17.52 -2.28 -6.18
C VAL A 378 17.20 -2.03 -7.64
N ASN A 379 17.03 -0.75 -8.01
CA ASN A 379 16.49 -0.39 -9.32
C ASN A 379 17.46 -0.77 -10.46
N PRO A 380 17.06 -1.67 -11.40
CA PRO A 380 17.93 -2.15 -12.46
C PRO A 380 18.07 -1.16 -13.63
N VAL A 381 17.12 -0.24 -13.84
CA VAL A 381 17.14 0.72 -14.97
C VAL A 381 18.35 1.68 -14.90
N PRO A 382 18.55 2.46 -13.82
CA PRO A 382 19.72 3.32 -13.72
C PRO A 382 21.02 2.51 -13.72
N ARG A 383 21.04 1.33 -13.09
CA ARG A 383 22.23 0.45 -13.07
C ARG A 383 22.62 -0.04 -14.47
N LEU A 384 21.65 -0.42 -15.30
CA LEU A 384 21.89 -0.79 -16.70
C LEU A 384 22.47 0.38 -17.50
N ALA A 385 21.89 1.58 -17.34
CA ALA A 385 22.38 2.79 -17.99
C ALA A 385 23.82 3.11 -17.60
N LEU A 386 24.12 3.12 -16.30
CA LEU A 386 25.46 3.39 -15.79
C LEU A 386 26.46 2.29 -16.17
N PHE A 387 26.06 1.02 -16.21
CA PHE A 387 26.95 -0.06 -16.64
C PHE A 387 27.36 0.13 -18.11
N LEU A 388 26.39 0.39 -18.99
CA LEU A 388 26.67 0.69 -20.40
C LEU A 388 27.59 1.91 -20.55
N LYS A 389 27.37 2.96 -19.76
CA LYS A 389 28.17 4.20 -19.78
C LYS A 389 29.60 4.02 -19.26
N GLU A 390 29.78 3.27 -18.17
CA GLU A 390 31.06 3.10 -17.48
C GLU A 390 31.88 1.90 -17.98
N SER A 391 31.29 1.03 -18.80
CA SER A 391 31.97 -0.17 -19.31
C SER A 391 33.19 0.10 -20.19
N GLY A 392 33.32 1.34 -20.70
CA GLY A 392 34.30 1.69 -21.73
C GLY A 392 33.88 1.31 -23.14
N LEU A 393 32.70 0.71 -23.33
CA LEU A 393 32.14 0.43 -24.65
C LEU A 393 31.77 1.73 -25.37
N THR A 394 32.28 1.90 -26.59
CA THR A 394 31.87 3.02 -27.44
C THR A 394 30.56 2.66 -28.13
N LEU A 395 29.49 3.38 -27.76
CA LEU A 395 28.16 3.23 -28.35
C LEU A 395 27.87 4.35 -29.34
N ALA A 396 27.31 4.00 -30.49
CA ALA A 396 26.82 4.95 -31.49
C ALA A 396 25.75 5.90 -30.89
N PRO A 397 25.69 7.15 -31.36
CA PRO A 397 24.67 8.10 -30.91
C PRO A 397 23.28 7.70 -31.41
N ASN A 398 22.31 7.64 -30.51
CA ASN A 398 20.88 7.56 -30.81
C ASN A 398 20.04 7.94 -29.57
N GLY A 399 18.71 7.83 -29.65
CA GLY A 399 17.81 8.15 -28.54
C GLY A 399 18.06 7.33 -27.26
N PHE A 400 18.46 6.05 -27.36
CA PHE A 400 18.80 5.24 -26.19
C PHE A 400 20.09 5.72 -25.52
N ARG A 401 21.11 6.09 -26.32
CA ARG A 401 22.33 6.66 -25.78
C ARG A 401 22.08 7.99 -25.07
N GLN A 402 21.22 8.84 -25.62
CA GLN A 402 20.79 10.09 -24.98
C GLN A 402 20.04 9.82 -23.66
N ALA A 403 19.16 8.82 -23.64
CA ALA A 403 18.47 8.39 -22.42
C ALA A 403 19.42 7.91 -21.32
N ILE A 404 20.49 7.19 -21.69
CA ILE A 404 21.53 6.77 -20.74
C ILE A 404 22.31 7.98 -20.20
N ASP A 405 22.70 8.90 -21.08
CA ASP A 405 23.43 10.11 -20.67
C ASP A 405 22.56 10.99 -19.74
N TYR A 406 21.25 11.05 -19.97
CA TYR A 406 20.27 11.69 -19.09
C TYR A 406 20.19 11.02 -17.72
N LEU A 407 20.05 9.69 -17.68
CA LEU A 407 19.95 8.91 -16.44
C LEU A 407 21.21 9.05 -15.59
N ASP A 408 22.39 8.96 -16.21
CA ASP A 408 23.65 9.17 -15.50
C ASP A 408 23.74 10.60 -14.96
N ALA A 409 23.55 11.62 -15.81
CA ALA A 409 23.77 13.00 -15.43
C ALA A 409 22.83 13.50 -14.31
N LEU A 410 21.56 13.11 -14.35
CA LEU A 410 20.55 13.66 -13.43
C LEU A 410 20.15 12.74 -12.27
N TYR A 411 20.51 11.46 -12.31
CA TYR A 411 20.13 10.50 -11.28
C TYR A 411 21.30 9.66 -10.77
N GLY A 412 22.15 9.14 -11.65
CA GLY A 412 23.10 8.09 -11.26
C GLY A 412 22.33 6.84 -10.78
N THR A 413 22.74 6.27 -9.65
CA THR A 413 21.96 5.22 -8.94
C THR A 413 21.01 5.78 -7.87
N GLY A 414 21.04 7.10 -7.63
CA GLY A 414 20.26 7.75 -6.58
C GLY A 414 18.83 8.05 -7.00
N TYR A 415 18.01 8.41 -6.00
CA TYR A 415 16.61 8.74 -6.19
C TYR A 415 16.14 9.89 -5.28
N LEU A 416 17.03 10.56 -4.53
CA LEU A 416 16.65 11.65 -3.61
C LEU A 416 16.84 13.04 -4.24
N GLY A 417 17.14 13.10 -5.53
CA GLY A 417 17.32 14.35 -6.28
C GLY A 417 18.66 15.04 -6.01
N GLU A 418 19.68 14.28 -5.61
CA GLU A 418 21.02 14.77 -5.28
C GLU A 418 21.70 15.38 -6.51
N LYS A 419 21.73 14.64 -7.63
CA LYS A 419 22.30 15.12 -8.90
C LYS A 419 21.46 16.24 -9.54
N LEU A 420 20.14 16.23 -9.35
CA LEU A 420 19.25 17.33 -9.74
C LEU A 420 19.47 18.60 -8.91
N GLY A 421 20.01 18.47 -7.70
CA GLY A 421 20.12 19.56 -6.73
C GLY A 421 18.77 20.05 -6.22
N LEU A 422 17.76 19.17 -6.18
CA LEU A 422 16.38 19.50 -5.79
C LEU A 422 15.90 18.75 -4.55
N GLY A 423 16.72 17.85 -3.99
CA GLY A 423 16.39 17.04 -2.83
C GLY A 423 16.03 17.86 -1.60
N TYR A 424 14.99 17.43 -0.88
CA TYR A 424 14.58 17.93 0.42
C TYR A 424 13.75 16.87 1.15
N ALA A 425 13.46 17.08 2.43
CA ALA A 425 12.62 16.20 3.23
C ALA A 425 11.68 16.98 4.15
N ASP A 426 10.55 16.37 4.49
CA ASP A 426 9.66 16.77 5.57
C ASP A 426 9.85 15.80 6.75
N ASP A 427 9.87 16.30 7.98
CA ASP A 427 10.17 15.49 9.17
C ASP A 427 9.16 14.35 9.38
N PHE A 428 7.91 14.54 8.93
CA PHE A 428 6.87 13.52 9.04
C PHE A 428 6.78 12.65 7.80
N MET A 429 6.77 13.23 6.60
CA MET A 429 6.57 12.50 5.33
C MET A 429 7.85 11.89 4.76
N GLY A 430 9.03 12.31 5.21
CA GLY A 430 10.32 11.91 4.66
C GLY A 430 10.68 12.64 3.36
N PRO A 431 11.58 12.07 2.53
CA PRO A 431 12.22 12.79 1.43
C PRO A 431 11.40 12.90 0.15
N LEU A 432 11.69 13.91 -0.67
CA LEU A 432 11.34 13.92 -2.09
C LEU A 432 12.05 12.76 -2.80
N THR A 433 11.32 12.00 -3.62
CA THR A 433 11.94 10.93 -4.43
C THR A 433 11.69 11.15 -5.92
N PHE A 434 12.69 10.80 -6.73
CA PHE A 434 12.67 10.72 -8.18
C PHE A 434 13.24 9.36 -8.61
N SER A 435 12.39 8.39 -8.88
CA SER A 435 12.82 7.03 -9.25
C SER A 435 12.62 6.76 -10.75
N PRO A 436 13.70 6.65 -11.55
CA PRO A 436 13.60 6.30 -12.97
C PRO A 436 13.26 4.81 -13.12
N ASN A 437 12.03 4.52 -13.49
CA ASN A 437 11.49 3.16 -13.41
C ASN A 437 11.23 2.53 -14.78
N LEU A 438 10.97 3.36 -15.79
CA LEU A 438 10.58 2.91 -17.12
C LEU A 438 11.53 3.49 -18.15
N VAL A 439 11.99 2.63 -19.04
CA VAL A 439 12.59 2.98 -20.34
C VAL A 439 11.94 2.11 -21.41
N ARG A 440 11.51 2.70 -22.53
CA ARG A 440 10.95 1.97 -23.68
C ARG A 440 11.08 2.77 -24.97
N ALA A 441 10.98 2.08 -26.11
CA ALA A 441 10.70 2.73 -27.38
C ALA A 441 9.18 2.79 -27.62
N GLY A 442 8.69 3.94 -28.05
CA GLY A 442 7.33 4.10 -28.58
C GLY A 442 7.20 3.53 -29.98
N ALA A 443 5.95 3.38 -30.45
CA ALA A 443 5.67 2.95 -31.83
C ALA A 443 6.16 3.97 -32.88
N ASP A 444 6.35 5.22 -32.47
CA ASP A 444 6.94 6.31 -33.26
C ASP A 444 8.49 6.29 -33.26
N GLY A 445 9.11 5.30 -32.60
CA GLY A 445 10.54 5.14 -32.49
C GLY A 445 11.22 6.07 -31.48
N ARG A 446 10.47 6.96 -30.78
CA ARG A 446 11.03 7.79 -29.71
C ARG A 446 11.33 6.93 -28.49
N VAL A 447 12.39 7.29 -27.76
CA VAL A 447 12.73 6.63 -26.50
C VAL A 447 12.14 7.43 -25.35
N GLU A 448 11.28 6.80 -24.56
CA GLU A 448 10.69 7.38 -23.36
C GLU A 448 11.46 6.89 -22.12
N VAL A 449 11.81 7.84 -21.24
CA VAL A 449 12.18 7.56 -19.85
C VAL A 449 11.10 8.15 -18.96
N THR A 450 10.53 7.35 -18.06
CA THR A 450 9.57 7.83 -17.06
C THR A 450 10.12 7.68 -15.65
N VAL A 451 10.03 8.77 -14.89
CA VAL A 451 10.48 8.89 -13.51
C VAL A 451 9.27 9.07 -12.60
N ASN A 452 9.13 8.21 -11.59
CA ASN A 452 8.14 8.35 -10.54
C ASN A 452 8.60 9.43 -9.55
N VAL A 453 7.74 10.41 -9.28
CA VAL A 453 8.06 11.50 -8.36
C VAL A 453 7.12 11.44 -7.16
N ARG A 454 7.67 11.41 -5.94
CA ARG A 454 6.88 11.49 -4.69
C ARG A 454 7.28 12.73 -3.89
N MET A 455 6.39 13.72 -3.89
CA MET A 455 6.62 15.04 -3.32
C MET A 455 6.07 15.14 -1.87
N PRO A 456 6.91 15.26 -0.84
CA PRO A 456 6.45 15.56 0.51
C PRO A 456 6.08 17.05 0.65
N ARG A 457 5.49 17.41 1.79
CA ARG A 457 5.19 18.81 2.15
C ARG A 457 6.44 19.68 2.01
N GLY A 458 6.29 20.85 1.41
CA GLY A 458 7.36 21.85 1.30
C GLY A 458 7.23 22.72 0.06
N ARG A 459 6.98 22.11 -1.10
CA ARG A 459 6.72 22.80 -2.37
C ARG A 459 5.27 22.60 -2.82
N THR A 460 4.79 23.49 -3.66
CA THR A 460 3.59 23.28 -4.48
C THR A 460 3.92 22.45 -5.72
N PRO A 461 2.92 21.78 -6.34
CA PRO A 461 3.14 21.07 -7.59
C PRO A 461 3.74 21.94 -8.71
N ASP A 462 3.29 23.18 -8.86
CA ASP A 462 3.74 24.07 -9.92
C ASP A 462 5.19 24.51 -9.72
N GLU A 463 5.59 24.82 -8.48
CA GLU A 463 6.98 25.14 -8.15
C GLU A 463 7.91 23.95 -8.44
N LEU A 464 7.52 22.73 -8.05
CA LEU A 464 8.33 21.55 -8.32
C LEU A 464 8.44 21.28 -9.82
N LYS A 465 7.32 21.37 -10.56
CA LYS A 465 7.30 21.22 -12.03
C LYS A 465 8.23 22.21 -12.70
N ALA A 466 8.16 23.49 -12.32
CA ALA A 466 9.02 24.53 -12.89
C ALA A 466 10.50 24.26 -12.62
N GLN A 467 10.86 23.91 -11.38
CA GLN A 467 12.26 23.65 -11.00
C GLN A 467 12.84 22.42 -11.69
N VAL A 468 12.08 21.32 -11.76
CA VAL A 468 12.49 20.09 -12.45
C VAL A 468 12.66 20.34 -13.94
N THR A 469 11.69 21.01 -14.57
CA THR A 469 11.75 21.35 -16.00
C THR A 469 12.99 22.19 -16.32
N ALA A 470 13.28 23.20 -15.50
CA ALA A 470 14.46 24.04 -15.67
C ALA A 470 15.77 23.24 -15.55
N LYS A 471 15.87 22.28 -14.62
CA LYS A 471 17.06 21.42 -14.47
C LYS A 471 17.26 20.50 -15.66
N VAL A 472 16.19 19.86 -16.15
CA VAL A 472 16.26 18.98 -17.31
C VAL A 472 16.62 19.78 -18.57
N GLN A 473 16.00 20.93 -18.79
CA GLN A 473 16.30 21.78 -19.94
C GLN A 473 17.73 22.32 -19.92
N ALA A 474 18.23 22.77 -18.76
CA ALA A 474 19.61 23.23 -18.62
C ALA A 474 20.62 22.14 -18.97
N TRP A 475 20.36 20.88 -18.57
CA TRP A 475 21.19 19.75 -18.99
C TRP A 475 21.09 19.51 -20.50
N ALA A 476 19.88 19.51 -21.07
CA ALA A 476 19.65 19.30 -22.48
C ALA A 476 20.38 20.32 -23.36
N ASP A 477 20.31 21.60 -22.97
CA ASP A 477 20.98 22.71 -23.66
C ASP A 477 22.51 22.56 -23.61
N ALA A 478 23.05 22.25 -22.43
CA ALA A 478 24.49 22.03 -22.23
C ALA A 478 25.01 20.81 -23.01
N ALA A 479 24.24 19.72 -23.02
CA ALA A 479 24.57 18.49 -23.73
C ALA A 479 24.24 18.55 -25.24
N LYS A 480 23.51 19.58 -25.68
CA LYS A 480 22.95 19.72 -27.04
C LYS A 480 22.08 18.53 -27.44
N VAL A 481 21.30 18.02 -26.49
CA VAL A 481 20.41 16.86 -26.67
C VAL A 481 18.98 17.35 -26.89
N PRO A 482 18.37 17.10 -28.07
CA PRO A 482 16.96 17.38 -28.26
C PRO A 482 16.10 16.43 -27.41
N LEU A 483 15.13 16.99 -26.69
CA LEU A 483 14.15 16.22 -25.93
C LEU A 483 12.78 16.91 -25.87
N GLU A 484 11.74 16.14 -25.60
CA GLU A 484 10.42 16.63 -25.18
C GLU A 484 10.20 16.22 -23.72
N LEU A 485 9.62 17.10 -22.92
CA LEU A 485 9.33 16.86 -21.51
C LEU A 485 7.82 16.99 -21.25
N GLN A 486 7.27 16.00 -20.54
CA GLN A 486 5.93 16.06 -19.97
C GLN A 486 6.02 15.76 -18.49
N TYR A 487 5.56 16.68 -17.63
CA TYR A 487 5.61 16.48 -16.19
C TYR A 487 4.27 16.83 -15.56
N ASP A 488 3.61 15.80 -15.03
CA ASP A 488 2.46 15.95 -14.14
C ASP A 488 2.85 15.70 -12.69
N GLN A 489 2.27 16.49 -11.79
CA GLN A 489 2.53 16.43 -10.36
C GLN A 489 1.26 16.74 -9.57
N GLY A 490 0.82 15.77 -8.78
CA GLY A 490 -0.23 15.93 -7.79
C GLY A 490 0.30 16.51 -6.47
N ASN A 491 -0.61 17.07 -5.67
CA ASN A 491 -0.28 17.65 -4.38
C ASN A 491 -0.18 16.59 -3.27
N TRP A 492 0.57 16.91 -2.21
CA TRP A 492 0.57 16.13 -0.98
C TRP A 492 -0.74 16.36 -0.19
N MET A 493 -1.05 15.45 0.72
CA MET A 493 -2.17 15.56 1.64
C MET A 493 -1.66 15.36 3.07
N ALA A 494 -2.15 16.16 4.00
CA ALA A 494 -2.02 15.91 5.42
C ALA A 494 -3.33 16.28 6.12
N ARG A 495 -3.81 15.39 6.99
CA ARG A 495 -4.97 15.60 7.85
C ARG A 495 -4.52 15.94 9.26
N ASP A 496 -5.37 16.66 10.01
CA ASP A 496 -5.10 16.93 11.42
C ASP A 496 -5.05 15.60 12.18
N PRO A 497 -3.92 15.26 12.84
CA PRO A 497 -3.80 14.04 13.62
C PRO A 497 -4.54 14.13 14.98
N LYS A 498 -5.59 14.94 15.09
CA LYS A 498 -6.34 15.17 16.33
C LYS A 498 -7.79 14.74 16.17
N GLY A 499 -8.41 14.39 17.29
CA GLY A 499 -9.81 14.02 17.39
C GLY A 499 -10.04 12.65 18.00
N ALA A 500 -11.25 12.44 18.52
CA ALA A 500 -11.65 11.20 19.17
C ALA A 500 -11.62 10.00 18.21
N TRP A 501 -11.94 10.22 16.93
CA TRP A 501 -11.97 9.16 15.92
C TRP A 501 -10.59 8.56 15.61
N LEU A 502 -9.56 9.39 15.36
CA LEU A 502 -8.21 8.90 15.11
C LEU A 502 -7.62 8.22 16.36
N SER A 503 -7.85 8.81 17.54
CA SER A 503 -7.43 8.21 18.81
C SER A 503 -8.08 6.84 19.02
N THR A 504 -9.34 6.69 18.64
CA THR A 504 -10.07 5.42 18.65
C THR A 504 -9.43 4.39 17.71
N LEU A 505 -9.12 4.77 16.47
CA LEU A 505 -8.47 3.89 15.50
C LEU A 505 -7.08 3.41 15.98
N LEU A 506 -6.27 4.32 16.49
CA LEU A 506 -4.96 3.99 17.05
C LEU A 506 -5.10 3.07 18.28
N ASN A 507 -6.08 3.32 19.16
CA ASN A 507 -6.33 2.44 20.28
C ASN A 507 -6.79 1.03 19.84
N ILE A 508 -7.68 0.92 18.86
CA ILE A 508 -8.11 -0.36 18.28
C ILE A 508 -6.89 -1.13 17.77
N TYR A 509 -6.04 -0.46 16.97
CA TYR A 509 -4.83 -1.06 16.43
C TYR A 509 -3.85 -1.52 17.52
N GLY A 510 -3.49 -0.63 18.44
CA GLY A 510 -2.50 -0.90 19.48
C GLY A 510 -2.97 -2.00 20.42
N ASP A 511 -4.23 -1.98 20.85
CA ASP A 511 -4.72 -2.97 21.79
C ASP A 511 -5.01 -4.34 21.13
N THR A 512 -5.21 -4.40 19.81
CA THR A 512 -5.41 -5.66 19.07
C THR A 512 -4.09 -6.30 18.68
N THR A 513 -3.12 -5.49 18.23
CA THR A 513 -1.84 -5.99 17.72
C THR A 513 -0.74 -6.06 18.78
N GLY A 514 -0.81 -5.20 19.80
CA GLY A 514 0.28 -4.98 20.75
C GLY A 514 1.45 -4.16 20.18
N LEU A 515 1.30 -3.60 18.98
CA LEU A 515 2.31 -2.80 18.30
C LEU A 515 2.14 -1.31 18.60
N GLU A 516 3.17 -0.51 18.29
CA GLU A 516 3.14 0.94 18.47
C GLU A 516 2.05 1.58 17.60
N ALA A 517 1.13 2.31 18.24
CA ALA A 517 0.00 2.95 17.60
C ALA A 517 0.19 4.47 17.50
N LYS A 518 0.84 4.93 16.43
CA LYS A 518 1.01 6.35 16.11
C LYS A 518 0.54 6.64 14.68
N PRO A 519 0.11 7.89 14.38
CA PRO A 519 -0.14 8.30 13.00
C PRO A 519 1.14 8.15 12.17
N VAL A 520 0.99 7.73 10.92
CA VAL A 520 2.12 7.52 10.00
C VAL A 520 1.89 8.25 8.67
N PRO A 521 2.96 8.59 7.93
CA PRO A 521 2.87 9.01 6.54
C PRO A 521 2.86 7.80 5.58
N THR A 522 2.52 8.03 4.32
CA THR A 522 2.88 7.15 3.21
C THR A 522 3.44 7.93 2.02
N ALA A 523 4.30 7.27 1.26
CA ALA A 523 4.77 7.77 -0.04
C ALA A 523 3.80 7.42 -1.17
N GLY A 524 2.87 6.48 -0.93
CA GLY A 524 1.74 6.21 -1.79
C GLY A 524 0.79 7.41 -1.89
N SER A 525 -0.17 7.33 -2.80
CA SER A 525 -1.29 8.26 -2.89
C SER A 525 -2.51 7.39 -3.12
N THR A 526 -3.56 7.60 -2.35
CA THR A 526 -4.83 6.88 -2.53
C THR A 526 -5.92 7.88 -2.90
N THR A 527 -7.10 7.37 -3.22
CA THR A 527 -8.30 8.19 -3.45
C THR A 527 -8.82 8.89 -2.18
N ALA A 528 -8.17 8.70 -1.01
CA ALA A 528 -8.42 9.47 0.21
C ALA A 528 -8.38 11.00 -0.03
N LYS A 529 -7.52 11.47 -0.93
CA LYS A 529 -7.43 12.90 -1.28
C LYS A 529 -8.72 13.48 -1.87
N LEU A 530 -9.57 12.63 -2.43
CA LEU A 530 -10.83 13.01 -3.07
C LEU A 530 -11.99 13.15 -2.09
N MET A 531 -11.81 12.73 -0.83
CA MET A 531 -12.85 12.65 0.18
C MET A 531 -12.60 13.59 1.39
N PRO A 532 -13.67 14.13 2.02
CA PRO A 532 -13.55 14.93 3.23
C PRO A 532 -12.90 14.14 4.38
N ASN A 533 -11.93 14.76 5.06
CA ASN A 533 -11.26 14.24 6.25
C ASN A 533 -10.74 12.78 6.16
N ALA A 534 -10.56 12.25 4.95
CA ALA A 534 -10.18 10.85 4.79
C ALA A 534 -8.74 10.58 5.22
N ILE A 535 -8.56 9.45 5.90
CA ILE A 535 -7.26 8.85 6.25
C ILE A 535 -7.29 7.37 5.88
N ASN A 536 -6.13 6.70 5.87
CA ASN A 536 -6.09 5.26 5.64
C ASN A 536 -5.88 4.48 6.95
N PHE A 537 -6.38 3.25 7.03
CA PHE A 537 -6.26 2.38 8.21
C PHE A 537 -6.09 0.92 7.79
N GLY A 538 -4.87 0.57 7.35
CA GLY A 538 -4.58 -0.77 6.86
C GLY A 538 -5.12 -1.05 5.45
N PRO A 539 -5.09 -2.32 5.01
CA PRO A 539 -4.85 -3.52 5.82
C PRO A 539 -3.38 -4.01 5.89
N ALA A 540 -2.40 -3.27 5.33
CA ALA A 540 -1.00 -3.71 5.34
C ALA A 540 -0.35 -3.55 6.74
N MET A 541 0.11 -4.64 7.33
CA MET A 541 0.78 -4.63 8.63
C MET A 541 2.21 -4.08 8.55
N PRO A 542 2.65 -3.27 9.54
CA PRO A 542 4.01 -2.74 9.55
C PRO A 542 5.04 -3.85 9.76
N GLY A 543 6.22 -3.67 9.16
CA GLY A 543 7.33 -4.63 9.26
C GLY A 543 7.19 -5.86 8.34
N LYS A 544 6.08 -6.00 7.61
CA LYS A 544 5.88 -7.05 6.62
C LYS A 544 6.11 -6.55 5.20
N LYS A 545 6.42 -7.48 4.29
CA LYS A 545 6.52 -7.18 2.86
C LYS A 545 5.13 -6.84 2.32
N TYR A 546 4.99 -5.67 1.71
CA TYR A 546 3.79 -5.33 0.96
C TYR A 546 3.86 -5.98 -0.43
N THR A 547 2.92 -6.90 -0.71
CA THR A 547 2.94 -7.74 -1.92
C THR A 547 1.98 -7.29 -3.01
N ALA A 548 1.17 -6.25 -2.74
CA ALA A 548 0.31 -5.63 -3.73
C ALA A 548 1.10 -5.24 -4.99
N HIS A 549 0.43 -5.29 -6.13
CA HIS A 549 0.94 -4.98 -7.47
C HIS A 549 2.07 -5.88 -7.99
N ASN A 550 2.65 -6.74 -7.15
CA ASN A 550 3.70 -7.67 -7.54
C ASN A 550 3.11 -8.98 -8.07
N ALA A 551 3.96 -9.80 -8.70
CA ALA A 551 3.68 -11.22 -8.89
C ALA A 551 3.67 -11.93 -7.53
N LYS A 552 2.88 -13.01 -7.42
CA LYS A 552 2.70 -13.77 -6.17
C LYS A 552 2.13 -12.91 -5.04
N GLU A 553 1.19 -12.03 -5.37
CA GLU A 553 0.43 -11.29 -4.35
C GLU A 553 -0.27 -12.29 -3.41
N TYR A 554 -0.22 -11.99 -2.11
CA TYR A 554 -0.93 -12.77 -1.11
C TYR A 554 -1.40 -11.91 0.06
N LYS A 555 -2.46 -12.38 0.71
CA LYS A 555 -2.86 -11.97 2.06
C LYS A 555 -2.48 -13.05 3.07
N GLU A 556 -1.85 -12.66 4.18
CA GLU A 556 -1.64 -13.57 5.30
C GLU A 556 -2.95 -13.77 6.09
N VAL A 557 -3.30 -15.01 6.41
CA VAL A 557 -4.49 -15.34 7.20
C VAL A 557 -4.50 -14.64 8.56
N PRO A 558 -3.38 -14.57 9.33
CA PRO A 558 -3.34 -13.79 10.57
C PRO A 558 -3.61 -12.29 10.41
N ASP A 559 -3.29 -11.71 9.24
CA ASP A 559 -3.54 -10.29 8.98
C ASP A 559 -5.00 -10.07 8.60
N LEU A 560 -5.60 -10.97 7.81
CA LEU A 560 -7.05 -10.94 7.53
C LEU A 560 -7.86 -11.06 8.82
N ASP A 561 -7.40 -11.93 9.72
CA ASP A 561 -7.97 -12.11 11.05
C ASP A 561 -7.97 -10.82 11.87
N ALA A 562 -6.84 -10.10 11.85
CA ALA A 562 -6.71 -8.82 12.53
C ALA A 562 -7.62 -7.77 11.89
N ASP A 563 -7.72 -7.72 10.55
CA ASP A 563 -8.62 -6.82 9.82
C ASP A 563 -10.08 -7.06 10.19
N MET A 564 -10.55 -8.31 10.14
CA MET A 564 -11.93 -8.66 10.50
C MET A 564 -12.27 -8.21 11.92
N GLN A 565 -11.35 -8.40 12.87
CA GLN A 565 -11.53 -7.99 14.25
C GLN A 565 -11.56 -6.46 14.41
N MET A 566 -10.55 -5.77 13.87
CA MET A 566 -10.41 -4.32 14.02
C MET A 566 -11.48 -3.55 13.25
N PHE A 567 -11.87 -3.99 12.05
CA PHE A 567 -12.93 -3.34 11.28
C PHE A 567 -14.26 -3.44 12.00
N THR A 568 -14.60 -4.61 12.54
CA THR A 568 -15.83 -4.79 13.33
C THR A 568 -15.87 -3.86 14.53
N GLU A 569 -14.77 -3.79 15.28
CA GLU A 569 -14.65 -2.89 16.43
C GLU A 569 -14.75 -1.41 16.01
N MET A 570 -14.09 -1.03 14.91
CA MET A 570 -14.15 0.31 14.33
C MET A 570 -15.60 0.71 14.01
N LEU A 571 -16.36 -0.16 13.34
CA LEU A 571 -17.76 0.12 12.98
C LEU A 571 -18.60 0.49 14.21
N VAL A 572 -18.45 -0.28 15.30
CA VAL A 572 -19.21 -0.05 16.54
C VAL A 572 -18.74 1.21 17.25
N ARG A 573 -17.42 1.36 17.45
CA ARG A 573 -16.87 2.45 18.27
C ARG A 573 -17.01 3.79 17.56
N ILE A 574 -16.61 3.88 16.29
CA ILE A 574 -16.76 5.11 15.49
C ILE A 574 -18.25 5.42 15.26
N GLY A 575 -19.06 4.40 14.98
CA GLY A 575 -20.51 4.55 14.80
C GLY A 575 -21.24 5.11 16.03
N ASN A 576 -20.64 5.03 17.23
CA ASN A 576 -21.21 5.50 18.49
C ASN A 576 -20.38 6.59 19.20
N LEU A 577 -19.33 7.14 18.57
CA LEU A 577 -18.59 8.26 19.16
C LEU A 577 -19.54 9.45 19.39
N PRO A 578 -19.44 10.24 20.46
CA PRO A 578 -20.27 11.43 20.58
C PRO A 578 -19.91 12.50 19.55
N GLN A 579 -18.61 12.66 19.27
CA GLN A 579 -18.04 13.63 18.32
C GLN A 579 -16.84 12.99 17.61
N MET A 580 -16.62 13.36 16.35
CA MET A 580 -15.49 12.85 15.56
C MET A 580 -14.19 13.59 15.89
N GLN A 581 -14.20 14.92 15.82
CA GLN A 581 -13.09 15.81 16.21
C GLN A 581 -13.16 16.21 17.67
#